data_AF-I7LT32-F1
#
_entry.id   AF-I7LT32-F1
#
_cell.length_a   1.000
_cell.length_b   1.000
_cell.length_c   1.000
_cell.angle_alpha   90.00
_cell.angle_beta   90.00
_cell.angle_gamma   90.00
#
_symmetry.space_group_name_H-M   'P 1'
#
loop_
_entity.id
_entity.type
_entity.pdbx_description
1 polymer ?
#
loop_
_entity_poly.entity_id
_entity_poly.type
_entity_poly.pdbx_seq_one_letter_code
_entity_poly.pdbx_strand_id
1 'polypeptide(L)'
;MAEVETKYRSYWVSFLIMWIPYIVIYIAGYYLFEYYSKSIQNDLIRLLVVDLIATVIVFIFSYIFDNSSIYDPYWMVPTIGLVLYLNEVSPNRNSINSLLIMSPIIAYSIKHTVFYFRFWPGLKYEDFRYVEFSKKIQSKFVYWLFSFFGLHIMPTLMIYFAIIPTYYALRIPDSFYQTTQNQLQIYGGIVLSWLGLIFETIADEQILPWRIKKSKEIILAGLWKYSRHPNYFGDMFVWIGMFLPCLVYGEEYYWTSFGAILILAIMNFYTLPAMERHLKSSRPEYAEYQKHVSRMVPWFTTYTPSKDQKNK
;
A
#
# COMPACT_ATOMS: atom_id res chain seq x y z
N MET A 1 41.17 12.25 5.19
CA MET A 1 39.78 12.73 5.40
C MET A 1 39.08 13.21 4.12
N ALA A 2 39.73 13.18 2.94
CA ALA A 2 39.10 13.51 1.65
C ALA A 2 38.76 12.27 0.78
N GLU A 3 38.95 11.04 1.29
CA GLU A 3 38.70 9.78 0.56
C GLU A 3 37.47 9.00 1.05
N VAL A 4 36.66 9.59 1.94
CA VAL A 4 35.42 8.95 2.45
C VAL A 4 34.16 9.51 1.78
N GLU A 5 34.28 10.59 0.99
CA GLU A 5 33.13 11.33 0.44
C GLU A 5 32.70 10.95 -0.99
N THR A 6 33.40 10.06 -1.69
CA THR A 6 33.06 9.69 -3.10
C THR A 6 32.21 8.41 -3.24
N LYS A 7 31.72 7.80 -2.15
CA LYS A 7 31.02 6.50 -2.18
C LYS A 7 29.49 6.55 -2.00
N TYR A 8 28.88 7.73 -2.06
CA TYR A 8 27.43 7.90 -1.95
C TYR A 8 26.92 8.82 -3.05
N ARG A 9 26.21 8.25 -4.04
CA ARG A 9 25.41 9.03 -5.00
C ARG A 9 24.48 9.95 -4.19
N SER A 10 24.39 11.24 -4.55
CA SER A 10 23.50 12.19 -3.86
C SER A 10 22.06 11.65 -3.81
N TYR A 11 21.25 12.09 -2.84
CA TYR A 11 19.85 11.67 -2.71
C TYR A 11 19.11 11.72 -4.05
N TRP A 12 19.30 12.80 -4.81
CA TRP A 12 18.71 12.99 -6.13
C TRP A 12 19.12 11.95 -7.16
N VAL A 13 20.38 11.53 -7.17
CA VAL A 13 20.81 10.45 -8.07
C VAL A 13 20.18 9.12 -7.65
N SER A 14 20.10 8.82 -6.36
CA SER A 14 19.38 7.63 -5.87
C SER A 14 17.91 7.67 -6.26
N PHE A 15 17.27 8.83 -6.09
CA PHE A 15 15.88 9.08 -6.45
C PHE A 15 15.64 8.83 -7.94
N LEU A 16 16.46 9.40 -8.82
CA LEU A 16 16.33 9.18 -10.26
C LEU A 16 16.48 7.70 -10.65
N ILE A 17 17.41 6.97 -10.02
CA ILE A 17 17.57 5.52 -10.27
C ILE A 17 16.33 4.75 -9.83
N MET A 18 15.75 5.09 -8.67
CA MET A 18 14.57 4.42 -8.13
C MET A 18 13.39 4.50 -9.11
N TRP A 19 13.27 5.59 -9.88
CA TRP A 19 12.20 5.78 -10.85
C TRP A 19 12.36 5.02 -12.16
N ILE A 20 13.58 4.57 -12.51
CA ILE A 20 13.84 3.82 -13.75
C ILE A 20 12.92 2.59 -13.90
N PRO A 21 12.86 1.65 -12.94
CA PRO A 21 11.99 0.47 -13.08
C PRO A 21 10.53 0.87 -13.31
N TYR A 22 10.04 1.90 -12.61
CA TYR A 22 8.65 2.31 -12.73
C TYR A 22 8.33 2.95 -14.08
N ILE A 23 9.23 3.79 -14.61
CA ILE A 23 9.08 4.37 -15.96
C ILE A 23 9.06 3.25 -17.01
N VAL A 24 9.99 2.29 -16.91
CA VAL A 24 10.03 1.13 -17.81
C VAL A 24 8.73 0.34 -17.75
N ILE A 25 8.22 0.08 -16.53
CA ILE A 25 6.96 -0.64 -16.31
C ILE A 25 5.77 0.12 -16.86
N TYR A 26 5.71 1.44 -16.71
CA TYR A 26 4.63 2.27 -17.25
C TYR A 26 4.57 2.20 -18.78
N ILE A 27 5.73 2.38 -19.43
CA ILE A 27 5.84 2.34 -20.88
C ILE A 27 5.54 0.93 -21.40
N ALA A 28 6.22 -0.08 -20.84
CA ALA A 28 6.04 -1.47 -21.26
C ALA A 28 4.61 -1.97 -20.97
N GLY A 29 4.04 -1.61 -19.81
CA GLY A 29 2.71 -2.03 -19.38
C GLY A 29 1.61 -1.65 -20.37
N TYR A 30 1.64 -0.42 -20.89
CA TYR A 30 0.69 0.04 -21.92
C TYR A 30 0.76 -0.85 -23.18
N TYR A 31 1.96 -1.03 -23.74
CA TYR A 31 2.15 -1.84 -24.95
C TYR A 31 1.88 -3.32 -24.72
N LEU A 32 2.21 -3.86 -23.55
CA LEU A 32 1.89 -5.25 -23.18
C LEU A 32 0.37 -5.46 -23.11
N PHE A 33 -0.37 -4.50 -22.54
CA PHE A 33 -1.82 -4.55 -22.50
C PHE A 33 -2.44 -4.57 -23.90
N GLU A 34 -2.00 -3.68 -24.79
CA GLU A 34 -2.46 -3.66 -26.19
C GLU A 34 -2.07 -4.95 -26.92
N TYR A 35 -0.85 -5.43 -26.73
CA TYR A 35 -0.36 -6.66 -27.36
C TYR A 35 -1.20 -7.87 -26.96
N TYR A 36 -1.44 -8.07 -25.65
CA TYR A 36 -2.23 -9.19 -25.14
C TYR A 36 -3.73 -9.03 -25.37
N SER A 37 -4.24 -7.85 -25.72
CA SER A 37 -5.66 -7.67 -26.06
C SER A 37 -6.11 -8.53 -27.25
N LYS A 38 -5.16 -8.89 -28.13
CA LYS A 38 -5.40 -9.72 -29.31
C LYS A 38 -5.58 -11.21 -28.97
N SER A 39 -4.97 -11.68 -27.89
CA SER A 39 -4.90 -13.10 -27.51
C SER A 39 -5.64 -13.43 -26.22
N ILE A 40 -5.78 -12.48 -25.30
CA ILE A 40 -6.42 -12.62 -23.99
C ILE A 40 -7.62 -11.67 -23.91
N GLN A 41 -8.80 -12.20 -24.21
CA GLN A 41 -10.05 -11.44 -24.22
C GLN A 41 -10.48 -10.99 -22.82
N ASN A 42 -10.27 -11.81 -21.79
CA ASN A 42 -10.62 -11.46 -20.41
C ASN A 42 -9.66 -10.39 -19.85
N ASP A 43 -10.18 -9.20 -19.56
CA ASP A 43 -9.40 -8.08 -19.05
C ASP A 43 -8.70 -8.37 -17.72
N LEU A 44 -9.31 -9.14 -16.82
CA LEU A 44 -8.73 -9.49 -15.52
C LEU A 44 -7.53 -10.43 -15.68
N ILE A 45 -7.64 -11.43 -16.55
CA ILE A 45 -6.50 -12.32 -16.87
C ILE A 45 -5.39 -11.52 -17.54
N ARG A 46 -5.74 -10.63 -18.47
CA ARG A 46 -4.77 -9.76 -19.15
C ARG A 46 -4.05 -8.85 -18.16
N LEU A 47 -4.80 -8.25 -17.23
CA LEU A 47 -4.26 -7.48 -16.11
C LEU A 47 -3.28 -8.31 -15.29
N LEU A 48 -3.67 -9.51 -14.84
CA LEU A 48 -2.79 -10.38 -14.07
C LEU A 48 -1.48 -10.68 -14.81
N VAL A 49 -1.55 -10.99 -16.11
CA VAL A 49 -0.35 -11.28 -16.92
C VAL A 49 0.57 -10.05 -17.00
N VAL A 50 0.01 -8.87 -17.29
CA VAL A 50 0.82 -7.64 -17.39
C VAL A 50 1.43 -7.27 -16.04
N ASP A 51 0.67 -7.38 -14.95
CA ASP A 51 1.14 -7.09 -13.59
C ASP A 51 2.26 -8.05 -13.17
N LEU A 52 2.14 -9.35 -13.47
CA LEU A 52 3.20 -10.33 -13.21
C LEU A 52 4.48 -10.04 -14.03
N ILE A 53 4.35 -9.62 -15.29
CA ILE A 53 5.50 -9.23 -16.12
C ILE A 53 6.17 -7.98 -15.52
N ALA A 54 5.39 -6.98 -15.13
CA ALA A 54 5.88 -5.78 -14.46
C ALA A 54 6.59 -6.13 -13.14
N THR A 55 6.08 -7.09 -12.37
CA THR A 55 6.71 -7.59 -11.15
C THR A 55 8.03 -8.30 -11.43
N VAL A 56 8.15 -9.03 -12.52
CA VAL A 56 9.45 -9.59 -12.95
C VAL A 56 10.44 -8.48 -13.29
N ILE A 57 10.00 -7.42 -13.97
CA ILE A 57 10.85 -6.27 -14.27
C ILE A 57 11.34 -5.63 -12.96
N VAL A 58 10.45 -5.24 -12.04
CA VAL A 58 10.89 -4.60 -10.79
C VAL A 58 11.78 -5.53 -9.95
N PHE A 59 11.51 -6.85 -9.97
CA PHE A 59 12.37 -7.83 -9.29
C PHE A 59 13.79 -7.87 -9.87
N ILE A 60 13.95 -7.79 -11.19
CA ILE A 60 15.27 -7.71 -11.82
C ILE A 60 16.04 -6.49 -11.29
N PHE A 61 15.37 -5.35 -11.14
CA PHE A 61 15.99 -4.16 -10.53
C PHE A 61 16.31 -4.40 -9.05
N SER A 62 15.41 -4.98 -8.26
CA SER A 62 15.68 -5.39 -6.87
C SER A 62 16.94 -6.25 -6.77
N TYR A 63 17.08 -7.25 -7.64
CA TYR A 63 18.23 -8.15 -7.69
C TYR A 63 19.53 -7.43 -8.08
N ILE A 64 19.49 -6.58 -9.12
CA ILE A 64 20.66 -5.80 -9.59
C ILE A 64 21.18 -4.87 -8.50
N PHE A 65 20.29 -4.21 -7.76
CA PHE A 65 20.64 -3.25 -6.72
C PHE A 65 20.78 -3.87 -5.33
N ASP A 66 20.62 -5.19 -5.21
CA ASP A 66 20.65 -5.95 -3.96
C ASP A 66 19.72 -5.36 -2.89
N ASN A 67 18.52 -4.93 -3.29
CA ASN A 67 17.56 -4.23 -2.44
C ASN A 67 16.10 -4.58 -2.78
N SER A 68 15.43 -5.34 -1.91
CA SER A 68 14.03 -5.72 -2.12
C SER A 68 13.03 -4.57 -1.88
N SER A 69 13.45 -3.47 -1.24
CA SER A 69 12.59 -2.29 -1.00
C SER A 69 12.36 -1.45 -2.25
N ILE A 70 12.98 -1.81 -3.39
CA ILE A 70 12.58 -1.27 -4.70
C ILE A 70 11.13 -1.67 -5.03
N TYR A 71 10.61 -2.74 -4.43
CA TYR A 71 9.20 -3.11 -4.53
C TYR A 71 8.26 -2.21 -3.70
N ASP A 72 8.75 -1.55 -2.65
CA ASP A 72 7.88 -0.82 -1.70
C ASP A 72 7.09 0.36 -2.31
N PRO A 73 7.59 1.10 -3.31
CA PRO A 73 6.75 2.05 -4.06
C PRO A 73 6.01 1.38 -5.21
N TYR A 74 6.53 0.23 -5.70
CA TYR A 74 6.01 -0.45 -6.89
C TYR A 74 4.56 -0.87 -6.73
N TRP A 75 4.09 -1.27 -5.56
CA TRP A 75 2.69 -1.71 -5.45
C TRP A 75 1.69 -0.55 -5.58
N MET A 76 2.12 0.72 -5.50
CA MET A 76 1.26 1.90 -5.68
C MET A 76 1.54 2.71 -6.95
N VAL A 77 2.79 2.80 -7.38
CA VAL A 77 3.17 3.67 -8.50
C VAL A 77 2.49 3.23 -9.82
N PRO A 78 2.59 1.98 -10.30
CA PRO A 78 1.90 1.47 -11.49
C PRO A 78 0.38 1.34 -11.33
N THR A 79 -0.14 1.25 -10.11
CA THR A 79 -1.58 1.16 -9.82
C THR A 79 -2.36 2.34 -10.41
N ILE A 80 -1.75 3.54 -10.46
CA ILE A 80 -2.38 4.70 -11.12
C ILE A 80 -2.56 4.43 -12.63
N GLY A 81 -1.51 4.02 -13.33
CA GLY A 81 -1.56 3.67 -14.76
C GLY A 81 -2.54 2.55 -15.05
N LEU A 82 -2.59 1.55 -14.18
CA LEU A 82 -3.54 0.47 -14.26
C LEU A 82 -5.00 0.97 -14.16
N VAL A 83 -5.32 1.75 -13.14
CA VAL A 83 -6.69 2.25 -12.94
C VAL A 83 -7.10 3.18 -14.09
N LEU A 84 -6.18 4.01 -14.59
CA LEU A 84 -6.41 4.84 -15.78
C LEU A 84 -6.70 3.99 -17.03
N TYR A 85 -5.94 2.92 -17.24
CA TYR A 85 -6.20 1.98 -18.34
C TYR A 85 -7.55 1.29 -18.18
N LEU A 86 -7.90 0.82 -16.98
CA LEU A 86 -9.20 0.18 -16.72
C LEU A 86 -10.39 1.10 -17.01
N ASN A 87 -10.23 2.40 -16.80
CA ASN A 87 -11.22 3.40 -17.20
C ASN A 87 -11.26 3.58 -18.71
N GLU A 88 -10.13 3.61 -19.40
CA GLU A 88 -10.09 3.74 -20.87
C GLU A 88 -10.82 2.59 -21.56
N VAL A 89 -10.64 1.36 -21.08
CA VAL A 89 -11.33 0.18 -21.62
C VAL A 89 -12.73 -0.06 -21.05
N SER A 90 -13.21 0.80 -20.15
CA SER A 90 -14.56 0.68 -19.58
C SER A 90 -15.63 1.25 -20.54
N PRO A 91 -16.84 0.65 -20.58
CA PRO A 91 -17.99 1.26 -21.27
C PRO A 91 -18.31 2.68 -20.77
N ASN A 92 -18.04 2.97 -19.50
CA ASN A 92 -18.33 4.24 -18.84
C ASN A 92 -17.12 5.19 -18.79
N ARG A 93 -16.16 5.03 -19.73
CA ARG A 93 -14.91 5.79 -19.74
C ARG A 93 -15.16 7.30 -19.59
N ASN A 94 -14.40 7.93 -18.71
CA ASN A 94 -14.43 9.38 -18.47
C ASN A 94 -15.80 9.95 -18.03
N SER A 95 -16.73 9.09 -17.59
CA SER A 95 -17.95 9.55 -16.93
C SER A 95 -17.64 10.14 -15.56
N ILE A 96 -18.50 11.01 -15.03
CA ILE A 96 -18.33 11.54 -13.68
C ILE A 96 -18.26 10.41 -12.64
N ASN A 97 -19.06 9.35 -12.83
CA ASN A 97 -19.07 8.20 -11.93
C ASN A 97 -17.76 7.41 -11.99
N SER A 98 -17.20 7.18 -13.18
CA SER A 98 -15.91 6.49 -13.29
C SER A 98 -14.78 7.28 -12.63
N LEU A 99 -14.73 8.60 -12.85
CA LEU A 99 -13.76 9.49 -12.21
C LEU A 99 -13.90 9.48 -10.68
N LEU A 100 -15.13 9.52 -10.16
CA LEU A 100 -15.38 9.45 -8.71
C LEU A 100 -14.93 8.11 -8.13
N ILE A 101 -15.18 6.99 -8.81
CA ILE A 101 -14.78 5.63 -8.39
C ILE A 101 -13.25 5.49 -8.35
N MET A 102 -12.52 6.06 -9.32
CA MET A 102 -11.06 5.97 -9.38
C MET A 102 -10.36 6.91 -8.39
N SER A 103 -11.04 7.99 -7.99
CA SER A 103 -10.43 9.06 -7.22
C SER A 103 -9.77 8.61 -5.91
N PRO A 104 -10.35 7.71 -5.08
CA PRO A 104 -9.73 7.32 -3.81
C PRO A 104 -8.46 6.51 -4.04
N ILE A 105 -8.45 5.56 -4.99
CA ILE A 105 -7.28 4.70 -5.24
C ILE A 105 -6.13 5.47 -5.90
N ILE A 106 -6.42 6.45 -6.76
CA ILE A 106 -5.40 7.36 -7.30
C ILE A 106 -4.81 8.22 -6.18
N ALA A 107 -5.66 8.83 -5.34
CA ALA A 107 -5.21 9.66 -4.22
C ALA A 107 -4.40 8.86 -3.20
N TYR A 108 -4.86 7.64 -2.88
CA TYR A 108 -4.16 6.69 -2.01
C TYR A 108 -2.78 6.34 -2.58
N SER A 109 -2.68 6.06 -3.88
CA SER A 109 -1.42 5.73 -4.56
C SER A 109 -0.43 6.90 -4.55
N ILE A 110 -0.91 8.12 -4.83
CA ILE A 110 -0.09 9.34 -4.78
C ILE A 110 0.40 9.57 -3.35
N LYS A 111 -0.50 9.54 -2.36
CA LYS A 111 -0.18 9.77 -0.95
C LYS A 111 0.87 8.80 -0.45
N HIS A 112 0.74 7.50 -0.72
CA HIS A 112 1.71 6.48 -0.33
C HIS A 112 3.08 6.70 -0.97
N THR A 113 3.09 7.01 -2.27
CA THR A 113 4.32 7.29 -3.01
C THR A 113 5.04 8.52 -2.42
N VAL A 114 4.32 9.63 -2.22
CA VAL A 114 4.87 10.86 -1.64
C VAL A 114 5.37 10.61 -0.23
N PHE A 115 4.59 9.92 0.61
CA PHE A 115 4.97 9.65 2.00
C PHE A 115 6.19 8.74 2.09
N TYR A 116 6.32 7.74 1.21
CA TYR A 116 7.51 6.90 1.13
C TYR A 116 8.75 7.75 0.81
N PHE A 117 8.72 8.50 -0.29
CA PHE A 117 9.87 9.29 -0.74
C PHE A 117 10.20 10.48 0.18
N ARG A 118 9.25 10.99 0.95
CA ARG A 118 9.49 12.05 1.96
C ARG A 118 10.51 11.62 3.03
N PHE A 119 10.59 10.33 3.34
CA PHE A 119 11.45 9.80 4.41
C PHE A 119 12.47 8.77 3.94
N TRP A 120 12.45 8.44 2.65
CA TRP A 120 13.40 7.51 2.08
C TRP A 120 14.79 8.13 2.05
N PRO A 121 15.82 7.53 2.66
CA PRO A 121 17.14 8.14 2.77
C PRO A 121 18.05 7.84 1.56
N GLY A 122 17.54 7.14 0.54
CA GLY A 122 18.27 6.75 -0.67
C GLY A 122 18.38 5.23 -0.86
N LEU A 123 18.99 4.81 -1.97
CA LEU A 123 18.94 3.43 -2.47
C LEU A 123 19.64 2.38 -1.60
N LYS A 124 20.44 2.82 -0.62
CA LYS A 124 21.05 1.93 0.38
C LYS A 124 20.09 1.51 1.49
N TYR A 125 18.93 2.16 1.61
CA TYR A 125 17.91 1.78 2.58
C TYR A 125 17.15 0.55 2.10
N GLU A 126 17.08 -0.43 2.98
CA GLU A 126 16.21 -1.59 2.85
C GLU A 126 15.36 -1.71 4.12
N ASP A 127 14.08 -2.02 3.96
CA ASP A 127 13.14 -2.22 5.05
C ASP A 127 13.65 -3.31 6.01
N PHE A 128 13.50 -3.06 7.31
CA PHE A 128 14.03 -3.93 8.35
C PHE A 128 13.50 -5.37 8.24
N ARG A 129 12.27 -5.57 7.73
CA ARG A 129 11.66 -6.89 7.54
C ARG A 129 12.47 -7.73 6.54
N TYR A 130 12.89 -7.12 5.44
CA TYR A 130 13.67 -7.80 4.41
C TYR A 130 15.09 -8.09 4.89
N VAL A 131 15.69 -7.14 5.61
CA VAL A 131 17.00 -7.32 6.28
C VAL A 131 16.96 -8.45 7.31
N GLU A 132 15.86 -8.62 8.04
CA GLU A 132 15.69 -9.75 8.96
C GLU A 132 15.64 -11.10 8.23
N PHE A 133 14.99 -11.16 7.06
CA PHE A 133 14.97 -12.38 6.25
C PHE A 133 16.33 -12.69 5.63
N SER A 134 17.03 -11.70 5.09
CA SER A 134 18.36 -11.90 4.50
C SER A 134 19.38 -12.41 5.53
N LYS A 135 19.25 -11.99 6.80
CA LYS A 135 20.08 -12.51 7.91
C LYS A 135 19.73 -13.95 8.30
N LYS A 136 18.46 -14.34 8.20
CA LYS A 136 18.00 -15.71 8.52
C LYS A 136 18.31 -16.70 7.39
N ILE A 137 18.20 -16.24 6.15
CA ILE A 137 18.42 -17.05 4.94
C ILE A 137 19.87 -16.86 4.48
N GLN A 138 20.75 -17.74 4.94
CA GLN A 138 22.19 -17.63 4.69
C GLN A 138 22.57 -17.75 3.19
N SER A 139 21.80 -18.49 2.41
CA SER A 139 22.05 -18.65 0.97
C SER A 139 21.46 -17.48 0.19
N LYS A 140 22.32 -16.74 -0.52
CA LYS A 140 21.90 -15.63 -1.39
C LYS A 140 20.90 -16.08 -2.45
N PHE A 141 21.11 -17.24 -3.06
CA PHE A 141 20.17 -17.81 -4.04
C PHE A 141 18.78 -18.06 -3.42
N VAL A 142 18.74 -18.70 -2.24
CA VAL A 142 17.47 -19.00 -1.55
C VAL A 142 16.78 -17.71 -1.09
N TYR A 143 17.53 -16.70 -0.65
CA TYR A 143 16.97 -15.39 -0.30
C TYR A 143 16.29 -14.75 -1.50
N TRP A 144 16.92 -14.74 -2.68
CA TRP A 144 16.33 -14.14 -3.86
C TRP A 144 15.13 -14.92 -4.39
N LEU A 145 15.09 -16.25 -4.23
CA LEU A 145 13.90 -17.04 -4.51
C LEU A 145 12.75 -16.68 -3.55
N PHE A 146 13.05 -16.56 -2.25
CA PHE A 146 12.10 -16.09 -1.24
C PHE A 146 11.64 -14.65 -1.52
N SER A 147 12.55 -13.75 -1.89
CA SER A 147 12.23 -12.36 -2.22
C SER A 147 11.32 -12.28 -3.44
N PHE A 148 11.59 -13.08 -4.49
CA PHE A 148 10.73 -13.14 -5.66
C PHE A 148 9.30 -13.57 -5.32
N PHE A 149 9.14 -14.72 -4.67
CA PHE A 149 7.80 -15.24 -4.39
C PHE A 149 7.08 -14.53 -3.24
N GLY A 150 7.78 -14.26 -2.16
CA GLY A 150 7.21 -13.73 -0.91
C GLY A 150 7.17 -12.21 -0.82
N LEU A 151 8.17 -11.51 -1.37
CA LEU A 151 8.28 -10.04 -1.24
C LEU A 151 7.83 -9.30 -2.51
N HIS A 152 7.77 -9.98 -3.66
CA HIS A 152 7.32 -9.39 -4.93
C HIS A 152 5.99 -9.99 -5.39
N ILE A 153 5.95 -11.26 -5.75
CA ILE A 153 4.76 -11.91 -6.33
C ILE A 153 3.58 -11.92 -5.36
N MET A 154 3.78 -12.29 -4.09
CA MET A 154 2.69 -12.36 -3.13
C MET A 154 1.99 -11.00 -2.94
N PRO A 155 2.70 -9.88 -2.65
CA PRO A 155 2.06 -8.56 -2.63
C PRO A 155 1.47 -8.11 -3.97
N THR A 156 2.03 -8.53 -5.12
CA THR A 156 1.47 -8.22 -6.45
C THR A 156 0.08 -8.83 -6.57
N LEU A 157 -0.04 -10.13 -6.26
CA LEU A 157 -1.33 -10.82 -6.29
C LEU A 157 -2.34 -10.19 -5.34
N MET A 158 -1.91 -9.74 -4.17
CA MET A 158 -2.78 -9.04 -3.22
C MET A 158 -3.40 -7.78 -3.82
N ILE A 159 -2.59 -6.94 -4.47
CA ILE A 159 -3.06 -5.70 -5.10
C ILE A 159 -3.89 -5.99 -6.34
N TYR A 160 -3.50 -6.97 -7.14
CA TYR A 160 -4.33 -7.47 -8.23
C TYR A 160 -5.75 -7.81 -7.73
N PHE A 161 -5.89 -8.63 -6.68
CA PHE A 161 -7.19 -8.97 -6.11
C PHE A 161 -7.90 -7.76 -5.51
N ALA A 162 -7.18 -6.80 -4.94
CA ALA A 162 -7.75 -5.60 -4.34
C ALA A 162 -8.25 -4.57 -5.36
N ILE A 163 -7.78 -4.64 -6.61
CA ILE A 163 -8.23 -3.77 -7.71
C ILE A 163 -9.42 -4.38 -8.47
N ILE A 164 -9.71 -5.68 -8.32
CA ILE A 164 -10.86 -6.34 -8.95
C ILE A 164 -12.19 -5.60 -8.67
N PRO A 165 -12.49 -5.14 -7.44
CA PRO A 165 -13.68 -4.34 -7.23
C PRO A 165 -13.74 -3.08 -8.08
N THR A 166 -12.63 -2.37 -8.25
CA THR A 166 -12.56 -1.19 -9.11
C THR A 166 -12.85 -1.55 -10.57
N TYR A 167 -12.37 -2.69 -11.06
CA TYR A 167 -12.67 -3.18 -12.41
C TYR A 167 -14.18 -3.27 -12.67
N TYR A 168 -14.93 -3.86 -11.74
CA TYR A 168 -16.38 -4.02 -11.85
C TYR A 168 -17.13 -2.72 -11.55
N ALA A 169 -16.68 -1.94 -10.57
CA ALA A 169 -17.26 -0.65 -10.24
C ALA A 169 -17.24 0.31 -11.43
N LEU A 170 -16.14 0.32 -12.19
CA LEU A 170 -16.01 1.12 -13.42
C LEU A 170 -17.00 0.73 -14.52
N ARG A 171 -17.58 -0.47 -14.45
CA ARG A 171 -18.48 -1.05 -15.47
C ARG A 171 -19.95 -1.07 -15.03
N ILE A 172 -20.28 -0.43 -13.91
CA ILE A 172 -21.67 -0.37 -13.41
C ILE A 172 -22.56 0.32 -14.46
N PRO A 173 -23.63 -0.33 -14.95
CA PRO A 173 -24.53 0.30 -15.91
C PRO A 173 -25.26 1.51 -15.33
N ASP A 174 -25.55 2.52 -16.16
CA ASP A 174 -26.29 3.72 -15.72
C ASP A 174 -27.65 3.39 -15.09
N SER A 175 -28.29 2.31 -15.51
CA SER A 175 -29.55 1.83 -14.93
C SER A 175 -29.43 1.47 -13.45
N PHE A 176 -28.25 1.08 -12.98
CA PHE A 176 -28.04 0.70 -11.58
C PHE A 176 -27.97 1.93 -10.67
N TYR A 177 -27.75 3.14 -11.20
CA TYR A 177 -27.76 4.37 -10.42
C TYR A 177 -29.17 4.90 -10.12
N GLN A 178 -30.23 4.23 -10.58
CA GLN A 178 -31.61 4.72 -10.44
C GLN A 178 -32.23 4.43 -9.06
N THR A 179 -31.68 3.49 -8.28
CA THR A 179 -32.22 3.13 -6.96
C THR A 179 -31.40 3.75 -5.83
N THR A 180 -32.07 4.17 -4.76
CA THR A 180 -31.40 4.73 -3.56
C THR A 180 -30.44 3.73 -2.92
N GLN A 181 -30.79 2.44 -2.91
CA GLN A 181 -29.94 1.38 -2.36
C GLN A 181 -28.61 1.27 -3.10
N ASN A 182 -28.64 1.26 -4.44
CA ASN A 182 -27.42 1.14 -5.24
C ASN A 182 -26.58 2.42 -5.14
N GLN A 183 -27.22 3.60 -5.12
CA GLN A 183 -26.53 4.86 -4.87
C GLN A 183 -25.79 4.85 -3.53
N LEU A 184 -26.40 4.31 -2.47
CA LEU A 184 -25.77 4.19 -1.16
C LEU A 184 -24.56 3.24 -1.20
N GLN A 185 -24.64 2.13 -1.92
CA GLN A 185 -23.52 1.19 -2.07
C GLN A 185 -22.34 1.83 -2.85
N ILE A 186 -22.64 2.52 -3.96
CA ILE A 186 -21.62 3.14 -4.82
C ILE A 186 -20.99 4.36 -4.11
N TYR A 187 -21.81 5.37 -3.80
CA TYR A 187 -21.31 6.62 -3.24
C TYR A 187 -20.89 6.46 -1.77
N GLY A 188 -21.55 5.58 -1.01
CA GLY A 188 -21.11 5.22 0.33
C GLY A 188 -19.74 4.53 0.32
N GLY A 189 -19.46 3.66 -0.65
CA GLY A 189 -18.14 3.08 -0.88
C GLY A 189 -17.05 4.11 -1.17
N ILE A 190 -17.35 5.06 -2.07
CA ILE A 190 -16.43 6.15 -2.41
C ILE A 190 -16.16 7.04 -1.19
N VAL A 191 -17.21 7.44 -0.47
CA VAL A 191 -17.09 8.26 0.75
C VAL A 191 -16.31 7.52 1.83
N LEU A 192 -16.60 6.24 2.06
CA LEU A 192 -15.89 5.42 3.04
C LEU A 192 -14.39 5.34 2.70
N SER A 193 -14.06 5.16 1.42
CA SER A 193 -12.67 5.11 0.96
C SER A 193 -11.94 6.43 1.22
N TRP A 194 -12.58 7.56 0.91
CA TRP A 194 -12.03 8.89 1.18
C TRP A 194 -11.87 9.17 2.68
N LEU A 195 -12.86 8.81 3.51
CA LEU A 195 -12.76 8.95 4.96
C LEU A 195 -11.62 8.11 5.53
N GLY A 196 -11.44 6.88 5.04
CA GLY A 196 -10.31 6.02 5.37
C GLY A 196 -8.96 6.68 5.05
N LEU A 197 -8.82 7.17 3.81
CA LEU A 197 -7.60 7.85 3.34
C LEU A 197 -7.31 9.13 4.15
N ILE A 198 -8.32 9.92 4.47
CA ILE A 198 -8.18 11.14 5.30
C ILE A 198 -7.74 10.75 6.71
N PHE A 199 -8.38 9.75 7.32
CA PHE A 199 -8.04 9.27 8.66
C PHE A 199 -6.59 8.80 8.72
N GLU A 200 -6.18 8.02 7.72
CA GLU A 200 -4.82 7.53 7.57
C GLU A 200 -3.82 8.69 7.40
N THR A 201 -4.13 9.66 6.55
CA THR A 201 -3.27 10.83 6.30
C THR A 201 -3.10 11.66 7.57
N ILE A 202 -4.16 11.86 8.35
CA ILE A 202 -4.08 12.54 9.65
C ILE A 202 -3.16 11.78 10.61
N ALA A 203 -3.30 10.45 10.70
CA ALA A 203 -2.42 9.63 11.54
C ALA A 203 -0.95 9.74 11.10
N ASP A 204 -0.69 9.67 9.81
CA ASP A 204 0.67 9.75 9.26
C ASP A 204 1.31 11.12 9.46
N GLU A 205 0.56 12.22 9.33
CA GLU A 205 1.07 13.56 9.65
C GLU A 205 1.34 13.74 11.16
N GLN A 206 0.53 13.11 12.02
CA GLN A 206 0.71 13.18 13.48
C GLN A 206 1.98 12.48 13.98
N ILE A 207 2.46 11.43 13.32
CA ILE A 207 3.70 10.72 13.73
C ILE A 207 4.98 11.44 13.27
N LEU A 208 4.88 12.44 12.38
CA LEU A 208 6.03 13.05 11.74
C LEU A 208 7.07 13.67 12.69
N PRO A 209 6.67 14.44 13.73
CA PRO A 209 7.65 15.03 14.64
C PRO A 209 8.56 13.97 15.29
N TRP A 210 8.00 12.81 15.64
CA TRP A 210 8.75 11.69 16.21
C TRP A 210 9.63 11.00 15.17
N ARG A 211 9.14 10.82 13.94
CA ARG A 211 9.90 10.21 12.84
C ARG A 211 11.12 11.06 12.45
N ILE A 212 10.94 12.38 12.32
CA ILE A 212 12.00 13.33 11.96
C ILE A 212 13.07 13.38 13.06
N LYS A 213 12.65 13.45 14.34
CA LYS A 213 13.57 13.45 15.49
C LYS A 213 14.19 12.07 15.76
N LYS A 214 13.74 11.01 15.07
CA LYS A 214 14.06 9.61 15.38
C LYS A 214 13.80 9.28 16.87
N SER A 215 12.74 9.86 17.43
CA SER A 215 12.38 9.68 18.84
C SER A 215 11.94 8.23 19.10
N LYS A 216 12.33 7.72 20.25
CA LYS A 216 11.94 6.40 20.76
C LYS A 216 10.80 6.48 21.79
N GLU A 217 10.24 7.66 22.01
CA GLU A 217 9.13 7.87 22.93
C GLU A 217 7.84 7.21 22.42
N ILE A 218 6.92 6.96 23.35
CA ILE A 218 5.56 6.58 23.01
C ILE A 218 4.81 7.82 22.53
N ILE A 219 4.06 7.67 21.44
CA ILE A 219 3.32 8.76 20.84
C ILE A 219 1.96 8.82 21.51
N LEU A 220 1.73 9.87 22.31
CA LEU A 220 0.49 10.10 23.04
C LEU A 220 -0.27 11.33 22.52
N ALA A 221 -0.12 11.61 21.23
CA ALA A 221 -0.74 12.75 20.55
C ALA A 221 -1.75 12.27 19.49
N GLY A 222 -2.84 13.03 19.33
CA GLY A 222 -3.85 12.79 18.30
C GLY A 222 -4.42 11.37 18.33
N LEU A 223 -4.51 10.73 17.17
CA LEU A 223 -5.05 9.38 16.98
C LEU A 223 -4.16 8.30 17.63
N TRP A 224 -2.84 8.54 17.71
CA TRP A 224 -1.87 7.61 18.30
C TRP A 224 -2.05 7.44 19.83
N LYS A 225 -2.77 8.36 20.47
CA LYS A 225 -3.20 8.21 21.87
C LYS A 225 -4.23 7.08 22.04
N TYR A 226 -5.09 6.87 21.05
CA TYR A 226 -6.23 5.95 21.11
C TYR A 226 -5.99 4.62 20.40
N SER A 227 -4.97 4.56 19.53
CA SER A 227 -4.58 3.36 18.82
C SER A 227 -3.07 3.33 18.61
N ARG A 228 -2.46 2.15 18.66
CA ARG A 228 -1.04 1.94 18.37
C ARG A 228 -0.73 2.02 16.88
N HIS A 229 -1.72 1.82 16.03
CA HIS A 229 -1.61 1.79 14.57
C HIS A 229 -2.87 2.40 13.91
N PRO A 230 -3.17 3.69 14.17
CA PRO A 230 -4.38 4.33 13.66
C PRO A 230 -4.37 4.48 12.13
N ASN A 231 -3.21 4.63 11.51
CA ASN A 231 -3.10 4.71 10.05
C ASN A 231 -3.65 3.46 9.37
N TYR A 232 -3.31 2.27 9.87
CA TYR A 232 -3.85 0.99 9.38
C TYR A 232 -5.37 0.84 9.54
N PHE A 233 -5.98 1.53 10.50
CA PHE A 233 -7.44 1.58 10.61
C PHE A 233 -8.08 2.40 9.47
N GLY A 234 -7.44 3.50 9.06
CA GLY A 234 -7.85 4.25 7.87
C GLY A 234 -7.67 3.43 6.59
N ASP A 235 -6.51 2.78 6.44
CA ASP A 235 -6.18 1.90 5.32
C ASP A 235 -7.24 0.79 5.14
N MET A 236 -7.70 0.19 6.24
CA MET A 236 -8.81 -0.79 6.21
C MET A 236 -10.07 -0.25 5.54
N PHE A 237 -10.48 0.99 5.85
CA PHE A 237 -11.68 1.58 5.25
C PHE A 237 -11.52 1.93 3.79
N VAL A 238 -10.30 2.21 3.32
CA VAL A 238 -10.01 2.38 1.89
C VAL A 238 -10.38 1.10 1.14
N TRP A 239 -9.85 -0.04 1.57
CA TRP A 239 -10.08 -1.31 0.88
C TRP A 239 -11.52 -1.82 1.01
N ILE A 240 -12.17 -1.62 2.16
CA ILE A 240 -13.59 -1.94 2.33
C ILE A 240 -14.45 -1.04 1.43
N GLY A 241 -14.17 0.27 1.41
CA GLY A 241 -14.91 1.24 0.62
C GLY A 241 -14.80 0.97 -0.88
N MET A 242 -13.64 0.54 -1.37
CA MET A 242 -13.44 0.14 -2.77
C MET A 242 -14.27 -1.07 -3.19
N PHE A 243 -14.60 -1.96 -2.24
CA PHE A 243 -15.44 -3.13 -2.49
C PHE A 243 -16.94 -2.80 -2.57
N LEU A 244 -17.44 -1.87 -1.74
CA LEU A 244 -18.88 -1.60 -1.61
C LEU A 244 -19.63 -1.33 -2.93
N PRO A 245 -19.08 -0.62 -3.94
CA PRO A 245 -19.76 -0.43 -5.22
C PRO A 245 -20.09 -1.74 -5.95
N CYS A 246 -19.35 -2.84 -5.70
CA CYS A 246 -19.63 -4.13 -6.34
C CYS A 246 -20.89 -4.81 -5.82
N LEU A 247 -21.39 -4.40 -4.65
CA LEU A 247 -22.59 -4.99 -4.05
C LEU A 247 -23.87 -4.76 -4.89
N VAL A 248 -23.84 -3.78 -5.80
CA VAL A 248 -24.97 -3.49 -6.72
C VAL A 248 -25.27 -4.63 -7.67
N TYR A 249 -24.28 -5.49 -7.93
CA TYR A 249 -24.44 -6.60 -8.86
C TYR A 249 -25.07 -7.84 -8.21
N GLY A 250 -25.15 -7.92 -6.88
CA GLY A 250 -25.70 -9.06 -6.18
C GLY A 250 -24.65 -9.97 -5.51
N GLU A 251 -25.13 -11.05 -4.92
CA GLU A 251 -24.34 -11.98 -4.09
C GLU A 251 -23.23 -12.68 -4.88
N GLU A 252 -23.42 -12.89 -6.18
CA GLU A 252 -22.44 -13.52 -7.06
C GLU A 252 -21.17 -12.69 -7.27
N TYR A 253 -21.14 -11.43 -6.79
CA TYR A 253 -19.96 -10.57 -6.80
C TYR A 253 -19.28 -10.41 -5.43
N TYR A 254 -19.76 -11.09 -4.39
CA TYR A 254 -19.14 -11.01 -3.05
C TYR A 254 -17.70 -11.52 -3.04
N TRP A 255 -17.33 -12.43 -3.94
CA TRP A 255 -15.95 -12.91 -4.09
C TRP A 255 -14.95 -11.78 -4.41
N THR A 256 -15.40 -10.66 -4.96
CA THR A 256 -14.54 -9.49 -5.24
C THR A 256 -13.98 -8.85 -3.96
N SER A 257 -14.59 -9.13 -2.79
CA SER A 257 -14.06 -8.72 -1.48
C SER A 257 -12.77 -9.44 -1.10
N PHE A 258 -12.37 -10.49 -1.81
CA PHE A 258 -11.21 -11.32 -1.47
C PHE A 258 -9.93 -10.51 -1.33
N GLY A 259 -9.68 -9.53 -2.21
CA GLY A 259 -8.52 -8.65 -2.11
C GLY A 259 -8.49 -7.82 -0.83
N ALA A 260 -9.62 -7.21 -0.47
CA ALA A 260 -9.74 -6.45 0.79
C ALA A 260 -9.51 -7.38 1.99
N ILE A 261 -10.15 -8.56 2.03
CA ILE A 261 -9.96 -9.55 3.10
C ILE A 261 -8.48 -9.94 3.22
N LEU A 262 -7.80 -10.17 2.11
CA LEU A 262 -6.39 -10.58 2.08
C LEU A 262 -5.45 -9.48 2.61
N ILE A 263 -5.68 -8.22 2.23
CA ILE A 263 -4.93 -7.08 2.77
C ILE A 263 -5.15 -6.94 4.28
N LEU A 264 -6.40 -7.05 4.74
CA LEU A 264 -6.71 -7.00 6.18
C LEU A 264 -6.08 -8.17 6.94
N ALA A 265 -6.07 -9.37 6.36
CA ALA A 265 -5.43 -10.53 6.94
C ALA A 265 -3.92 -10.34 7.08
N ILE A 266 -3.21 -9.93 6.02
CA ILE A 266 -1.75 -9.73 6.13
C ILE A 266 -1.42 -8.62 7.11
N MET A 267 -2.20 -7.55 7.12
CA MET A 267 -2.05 -6.44 8.05
C MET A 267 -2.15 -6.94 9.50
N ASN A 268 -3.20 -7.70 9.80
CA ASN A 268 -3.51 -8.14 11.15
C ASN A 268 -2.62 -9.28 11.68
N PHE A 269 -2.22 -10.21 10.80
CA PHE A 269 -1.49 -11.43 11.17
C PHE A 269 0.01 -11.35 10.92
N TYR A 270 0.48 -10.46 10.04
CA TYR A 270 1.90 -10.35 9.72
C TYR A 270 2.45 -8.94 9.95
N THR A 271 1.93 -7.92 9.28
CA THR A 271 2.50 -6.57 9.27
C THR A 271 2.51 -5.94 10.66
N LEU A 272 1.34 -5.85 11.31
CA LEU A 272 1.24 -5.27 12.65
C LEU A 272 2.04 -6.06 13.68
N PRO A 273 1.94 -7.41 13.78
CA PRO A 273 2.78 -8.19 14.69
C PRO A 273 4.29 -8.00 14.47
N ALA A 274 4.76 -7.90 13.23
CA ALA A 274 6.16 -7.65 12.93
C ALA A 274 6.61 -6.26 13.41
N MET A 275 5.81 -5.23 13.14
CA MET A 275 6.07 -3.87 13.63
C MET A 275 6.07 -3.81 15.15
N GLU A 276 5.13 -4.47 15.81
CA GLU A 276 5.05 -4.49 17.28
C GLU A 276 6.25 -5.17 17.93
N ARG A 277 6.75 -6.26 17.35
CA ARG A 277 7.99 -6.90 17.81
C ARG A 277 9.19 -5.95 17.67
N HIS A 278 9.30 -5.28 16.54
CA HIS A 278 10.37 -4.31 16.29
C HIS A 278 10.31 -3.11 17.25
N LEU A 279 9.11 -2.56 17.48
CA LEU A 279 8.89 -1.47 18.43
C LEU A 279 9.21 -1.90 19.86
N LYS A 280 8.77 -3.10 20.27
CA LYS A 280 9.09 -3.66 21.59
C LYS A 280 10.59 -3.84 21.81
N SER A 281 11.35 -4.22 20.78
CA SER A 281 12.82 -4.33 20.90
C SER A 281 13.55 -2.99 20.93
N SER A 282 12.94 -1.93 20.40
CA SER A 282 13.61 -0.62 20.24
C SER A 282 13.15 0.43 21.26
N ARG A 283 12.03 0.21 21.94
CA ARG A 283 11.38 1.15 22.87
C ARG A 283 11.10 0.47 24.22
N PRO A 284 11.81 0.84 25.31
CA PRO A 284 11.68 0.19 26.62
C PRO A 284 10.25 0.17 27.19
N GLU A 285 9.50 1.27 27.04
CA GLU A 285 8.15 1.40 27.62
C GLU A 285 7.05 0.78 26.75
N TYR A 286 7.37 0.30 25.54
CA TYR A 286 6.35 -0.14 24.58
C TYR A 286 5.59 -1.38 25.05
N ALA A 287 6.24 -2.28 25.78
CA ALA A 287 5.59 -3.47 26.32
C ALA A 287 4.47 -3.14 27.32
N GLU A 288 4.63 -2.07 28.10
CA GLU A 288 3.59 -1.60 29.02
C GLU A 288 2.50 -0.86 28.26
N TYR A 289 2.88 0.05 27.36
CA TYR A 289 1.95 0.77 26.46
C TYR A 289 1.00 -0.19 25.71
N GLN A 290 1.51 -1.34 25.27
CA GLN A 290 0.71 -2.36 24.58
C GLN A 290 -0.42 -2.99 25.43
N LYS A 291 -0.36 -2.92 26.76
CA LYS A 291 -1.43 -3.45 27.62
C LYS A 291 -2.63 -2.52 27.70
N HIS A 292 -2.43 -1.24 27.41
CA HIS A 292 -3.38 -0.17 27.71
C HIS A 292 -3.98 0.52 26.50
N VAL A 293 -3.38 0.34 25.31
CA VAL A 293 -3.80 1.01 24.08
C VAL A 293 -4.19 0.00 23.02
N SER A 294 -5.36 0.18 22.41
CA SER A 294 -5.85 -0.68 21.33
C SER A 294 -4.86 -0.75 20.17
N ARG A 295 -4.72 -1.93 19.55
CA ARG A 295 -3.75 -2.12 18.47
C ARG A 295 -4.09 -1.30 17.23
N MET A 296 -5.35 -1.36 16.77
CA MET A 296 -5.76 -0.79 15.47
C MET A 296 -7.00 0.09 15.60
N VAL A 297 -8.09 -0.43 16.16
CA VAL A 297 -9.34 0.33 16.35
C VAL A 297 -9.14 1.40 17.43
N PRO A 298 -9.30 2.71 17.14
CA PRO A 298 -9.20 3.75 18.15
C PRO A 298 -10.15 3.49 19.32
N TRP A 299 -9.61 3.45 20.54
CA TRP A 299 -10.38 3.19 21.75
C TRP A 299 -9.85 3.98 22.94
N PHE A 300 -10.66 4.06 24.00
CA PHE A 300 -10.24 4.66 25.26
C PHE A 300 -9.03 3.93 25.84
N THR A 301 -8.09 4.71 26.37
CA THR A 301 -6.81 4.22 26.91
C THR A 301 -6.74 4.44 28.41
N THR A 302 -6.12 3.50 29.11
CA THR A 302 -5.76 3.60 30.54
C THR A 302 -4.26 3.88 30.74
N TYR A 303 -3.51 4.11 29.67
CA TYR A 303 -2.06 4.30 29.74
C TYR A 303 -1.73 5.63 30.42
N THR A 304 -0.85 5.57 31.41
CA THR A 304 -0.27 6.75 32.06
C THR A 304 1.23 6.78 31.81
N PRO A 305 1.77 7.83 31.14
CA PRO A 305 3.20 7.89 30.85
C PRO A 305 4.03 8.04 32.13
N SER A 306 5.21 7.41 32.11
CA SER A 306 6.22 7.52 33.17
C SER A 306 6.64 8.99 33.38
N LYS A 307 7.18 9.33 34.57
CA LYS A 307 7.72 10.68 34.82
C LYS A 307 8.84 11.03 33.83
N ASP A 308 9.63 10.05 33.40
CA ASP A 308 10.75 10.23 32.46
C ASP A 308 10.28 10.51 31.02
N GLN A 309 9.08 10.06 30.64
CA GLN A 309 8.45 10.45 29.37
C GLN A 309 7.80 11.83 29.40
N LYS A 310 7.35 12.31 30.57
CA LYS A 310 6.72 13.63 30.68
C LYS A 310 7.71 14.80 30.57
N ASN A 311 9.00 14.53 30.80
CA ASN A 311 10.06 15.54 30.91
C ASN A 311 10.97 15.65 29.67
N LYS A 312 10.64 14.98 28.56
CA LYS A 312 11.41 15.01 27.28
C LYS A 312 10.61 15.64 26.16
#